data_AF-A0A8H7KWE2-F1
#
_entry.id   AF-A0A8H7KWE2-F1
#
_cell.length_a   1.000
_cell.length_b   1.000
_cell.length_c   1.000
_cell.angle_alpha   90.00
_cell.angle_beta   90.00
_cell.angle_gamma   90.00
#
_symmetry.space_group_name_H-M   'P 1'
#
loop_
_entity.id
_entity.type
_entity.pdbx_description
1 polymer ?
#
loop_
_entity_poly.entity_id
_entity_poly.type
_entity_poly.pdbx_seq_one_letter_code
_entity_poly.pdbx_strand_id
1 'polypeptide(L)'
;MSSIFTIPAPLKAFYSHFPLKTWEPIYSGDANAIDRPTVWILPPRTPSSDAQPLLLSSDVECLKWQAFIALRGLSDIAVRWDVSPDGGIDGRLPNLHVPREASPDDGGGELLAAHMIPGWVDKTLGEVGSLEGYKDEATKDESHAWVSLLEGKVHAALALSQPEHSFITSIFMQETSTPYGSPLAAILSPPPPPLSGFSSLLPPYGVHVSSAAVELQYKDAISSLSERLGTDKWLLSSENPTALDALLFAYLHTILHTKSANALRLEITRRVNLVAWERRVRSQVAAAFVSA
;
A
#
# COMPACT_ATOMS: atom_id res chain seq x y z
N MET A 1 9.07 -37.97 5.65
CA MET A 1 9.17 -39.24 4.92
C MET A 1 10.51 -39.26 4.20
N SER A 2 11.28 -40.30 4.50
CA SER A 2 12.72 -40.40 4.33
C SER A 2 13.12 -40.61 2.87
N SER A 3 14.20 -39.95 2.44
CA SER A 3 14.85 -40.15 1.13
C SER A 3 15.44 -41.56 1.04
N ILE A 4 14.69 -42.51 0.46
CA ILE A 4 15.09 -43.93 0.39
C ILE A 4 16.07 -44.24 -0.76
N PHE A 5 16.38 -43.28 -1.64
CA PHE A 5 17.35 -43.48 -2.72
C PHE A 5 18.42 -42.39 -2.75
N THR A 6 19.53 -42.61 -2.04
CA THR A 6 20.74 -41.80 -2.20
C THR A 6 21.58 -42.43 -3.30
N ILE A 7 21.77 -41.71 -4.40
CA ILE A 7 22.51 -42.20 -5.57
C ILE A 7 23.98 -42.45 -5.17
N PRO A 8 24.56 -43.63 -5.48
CA PRO A 8 25.96 -43.92 -5.25
C PRO A 8 26.88 -42.87 -5.90
N ALA A 9 27.95 -42.49 -5.18
CA ALA A 9 28.96 -41.52 -5.63
C ALA A 9 29.45 -41.69 -7.08
N PRO A 10 29.72 -42.91 -7.61
CA PRO A 10 30.18 -43.06 -9.00
C PRO A 10 29.11 -42.68 -10.03
N LEU A 11 27.84 -42.97 -9.75
CA LEU A 11 26.74 -42.56 -10.62
C LEU A 11 26.57 -41.04 -10.57
N LYS A 12 26.70 -40.43 -9.39
CA LYS A 12 26.69 -38.96 -9.24
C LYS A 12 27.82 -38.29 -10.04
N ALA A 13 29.01 -38.90 -10.07
CA ALA A 13 30.15 -38.41 -10.87
C ALA A 13 29.95 -38.60 -12.38
N PHE A 14 29.33 -39.71 -12.81
CA PHE A 14 28.97 -39.89 -14.21
C PHE A 14 27.96 -38.84 -14.68
N TYR A 15 26.94 -38.55 -13.86
CA TYR A 15 25.92 -37.54 -14.19
C TYR A 15 26.43 -36.09 -14.11
N SER A 16 27.53 -35.80 -13.41
CA SER A 16 28.12 -34.46 -13.40
C SER A 16 28.83 -34.08 -14.70
N HIS A 17 29.01 -35.01 -15.64
CA HIS A 17 29.49 -34.71 -16.99
C HIS A 17 28.38 -34.20 -17.93
N PHE A 18 27.13 -34.25 -17.48
CA PHE A 18 26.00 -33.64 -18.17
C PHE A 18 25.64 -32.32 -17.47
N PRO A 19 25.31 -31.24 -18.21
CA PRO A 19 25.15 -31.18 -19.66
C PRO A 19 26.47 -31.09 -20.44
N LEU A 20 26.51 -31.67 -21.66
CA LEU A 20 27.68 -31.67 -22.54
C LEU A 20 28.08 -30.27 -23.04
N LYS A 21 27.13 -29.33 -23.04
CA LYS A 21 27.34 -27.93 -23.40
C LYS A 21 26.41 -27.06 -22.58
N THR A 22 27.00 -26.15 -21.81
CA THR A 22 26.27 -25.07 -21.13
C THR A 22 26.38 -23.83 -22.00
N TRP A 23 25.24 -23.26 -22.38
CA TRP A 23 25.19 -21.99 -23.08
C TRP A 23 25.33 -20.85 -22.07
N GLU A 24 25.78 -19.70 -22.54
CA GLU A 24 25.79 -18.49 -21.72
C GLU A 24 24.37 -18.15 -21.27
N PRO A 25 24.20 -17.55 -20.07
CA PRO A 25 22.91 -17.06 -19.64
C PRO A 25 22.30 -16.11 -20.67
N ILE A 26 21.01 -16.30 -20.95
CA ILE A 26 20.26 -15.34 -21.77
C ILE A 26 19.95 -14.16 -20.87
N TYR A 27 20.66 -13.06 -21.07
CA TYR A 27 20.35 -11.80 -20.39
C TYR A 27 19.13 -11.16 -21.06
N SER A 28 18.03 -11.05 -20.33
CA SER A 28 16.90 -10.23 -20.75
C SER A 28 17.33 -8.76 -20.71
N GLY A 29 17.36 -8.10 -21.87
CA GLY A 29 17.83 -6.71 -21.99
C GLY A 29 16.99 -5.66 -21.26
N ASP A 30 15.81 -6.03 -20.78
CA ASP A 30 14.81 -5.11 -20.21
C ASP A 30 14.74 -5.15 -18.66
N ALA A 31 15.52 -6.02 -18.01
CA ALA A 31 15.59 -6.05 -16.55
C ALA A 31 16.55 -4.96 -16.06
N ASN A 32 16.02 -3.75 -15.84
CA ASN A 32 16.81 -2.67 -15.25
C ASN A 32 17.37 -3.13 -13.89
N ALA A 33 18.69 -3.08 -13.75
CA ALA A 33 19.34 -3.25 -12.47
C ALA A 33 18.83 -2.18 -11.49
N ILE A 34 18.64 -2.59 -10.25
CA ILE A 34 18.03 -1.71 -9.24
C ILE A 34 19.15 -1.08 -8.46
N ASP A 35 19.45 0.15 -8.82
CA ASP A 35 20.53 0.94 -8.21
C ASP A 35 20.10 1.59 -6.89
N ARG A 36 18.79 1.78 -6.69
CA ARG A 36 18.24 2.44 -5.51
C ARG A 36 16.97 1.75 -4.99
N PRO A 37 16.64 1.89 -3.69
CA PRO A 37 15.41 1.36 -3.15
C PRO A 37 14.21 1.87 -3.95
N THR A 38 13.38 0.95 -4.44
CA THR A 38 12.26 1.25 -5.33
C THR A 38 10.96 0.73 -4.72
N VAL A 39 10.00 1.59 -4.44
CA VAL A 39 8.68 1.20 -3.94
C VAL A 39 7.73 0.99 -5.11
N TRP A 40 7.09 -0.17 -5.13
CA TRP A 40 6.04 -0.51 -6.07
C TRP A 40 4.71 -0.07 -5.50
N ILE A 41 3.99 0.77 -6.22
CA ILE A 41 2.73 1.37 -5.78
C ILE A 41 1.65 1.22 -6.84
N LEU A 42 0.40 1.38 -6.41
CA LEU A 42 -0.69 1.65 -7.33
C LEU A 42 -0.51 3.02 -7.98
N PRO A 43 -0.93 3.18 -9.25
CA PRO A 43 -0.65 4.37 -10.04
C PRO A 43 -1.14 5.64 -9.33
N PRO A 44 -0.33 6.72 -9.40
CA PRO A 44 -0.77 8.03 -8.94
C PRO A 44 -2.06 8.47 -9.62
N ARG A 45 -2.85 9.28 -8.91
CA ARG A 45 -4.03 9.90 -9.53
C ARG A 45 -3.57 10.86 -10.62
N THR A 46 -4.16 10.77 -11.80
CA THR A 46 -3.81 11.65 -12.91
C THR A 46 -3.90 13.11 -12.47
N PRO A 47 -2.85 13.92 -12.65
CA PRO A 47 -2.92 15.31 -12.26
C PRO A 47 -4.03 15.99 -13.07
N SER A 48 -4.77 16.89 -12.43
CA SER A 48 -5.49 17.92 -13.18
C SER A 48 -4.48 18.66 -14.05
N SER A 49 -4.83 18.88 -15.32
CA SER A 49 -4.02 19.37 -16.47
C SER A 49 -2.85 20.33 -16.24
N ASP A 50 -2.74 20.99 -15.08
CA ASP A 50 -1.79 22.06 -14.79
C ASP A 50 -0.81 21.74 -13.63
N ALA A 51 -0.88 20.56 -13.01
CA ALA A 51 0.00 20.19 -11.89
C ALA A 51 1.03 19.12 -12.29
N GLN A 52 2.28 19.28 -11.83
CA GLN A 52 3.29 18.22 -11.90
C GLN A 52 2.75 16.93 -11.25
N PRO A 53 2.95 15.75 -11.85
CA PRO A 53 2.47 14.49 -11.29
C PRO A 53 3.17 14.26 -9.96
N LEU A 54 2.40 14.31 -8.86
CA LEU A 54 2.88 13.86 -7.56
C LEU A 54 3.06 12.34 -7.63
N LEU A 55 4.22 11.84 -7.22
CA LEU A 55 4.55 10.41 -7.17
C LEU A 55 3.87 9.71 -5.97
N LEU A 56 2.66 10.13 -5.64
CA LEU A 56 1.87 9.65 -4.51
C LEU A 56 0.79 8.72 -5.01
N SER A 57 0.71 7.53 -4.42
CA SER A 57 -0.25 6.51 -4.84
C SER A 57 -1.70 6.97 -4.68
N SER A 58 -2.59 6.36 -5.46
CA SER A 58 -4.03 6.54 -5.30
C SER A 58 -4.61 5.71 -4.14
N ASP A 59 -3.88 4.72 -3.65
CA ASP A 59 -4.30 3.76 -2.62
C ASP A 59 -3.81 4.11 -1.22
N VAL A 60 -4.61 3.76 -0.21
CA VAL A 60 -4.33 4.06 1.20
C VAL A 60 -3.17 3.24 1.73
N GLU A 61 -3.09 1.94 1.43
CA GLU A 61 -2.01 1.09 1.94
C GLU A 61 -0.67 1.50 1.32
N CYS A 62 -0.65 1.77 0.01
CA CYS A 62 0.52 2.28 -0.69
C CYS A 62 0.98 3.61 -0.09
N LEU A 63 0.06 4.58 0.09
CA LEU A 63 0.38 5.87 0.70
C LEU A 63 0.85 5.76 2.15
N LYS A 64 0.28 4.84 2.94
CA LYS A 64 0.70 4.60 4.33
C LYS A 64 2.19 4.27 4.37
N TRP A 65 2.62 3.36 3.51
CA TRP A 65 4.03 2.95 3.46
C TRP A 65 4.92 4.01 2.82
N GLN A 66 4.46 4.72 1.78
CA GLN A 66 5.20 5.87 1.24
C GLN A 66 5.43 6.94 2.32
N ALA A 67 4.38 7.30 3.06
CA ALA A 67 4.46 8.28 4.13
C ALA A 67 5.32 7.78 5.30
N PHE A 68 5.21 6.52 5.69
CA PHE A 68 6.01 5.94 6.76
C PHE A 68 7.50 6.06 6.45
N ILE A 69 7.91 5.68 5.25
CA ILE A 69 9.32 5.74 4.83
C ILE A 69 9.82 7.19 4.80
N ALA A 70 9.06 8.11 4.19
CA ALA A 70 9.44 9.51 4.09
C ALA A 70 9.49 10.23 5.44
N LEU A 71 8.54 9.94 6.33
CA LEU A 71 8.46 10.55 7.66
C LEU A 71 9.57 10.04 8.60
N ARG A 72 10.07 8.82 8.39
CA ARG A 72 11.27 8.31 9.06
C ARG A 72 12.56 8.99 8.58
N GLY A 73 12.49 9.80 7.52
CA GLY A 73 13.61 10.61 7.04
C GLY A 73 14.42 9.98 5.92
N LEU A 74 13.95 8.88 5.33
CA LEU A 74 14.56 8.32 4.13
C LEU A 74 14.16 9.14 2.89
N SER A 75 15.11 9.35 1.99
CA SER A 75 14.96 10.12 0.76
C SER A 75 15.65 9.42 -0.41
N ASP A 76 15.43 9.89 -1.63
CA ASP A 76 15.98 9.30 -2.89
C ASP A 76 15.48 7.88 -3.16
N ILE A 77 14.19 7.66 -2.90
CA ILE A 77 13.52 6.39 -3.13
C ILE A 77 12.78 6.45 -4.46
N ALA A 78 13.09 5.51 -5.34
CA ALA A 78 12.43 5.39 -6.62
C ALA A 78 10.99 4.88 -6.45
N VAL A 79 10.09 5.31 -7.34
CA VAL A 79 8.69 4.88 -7.34
C VAL A 79 8.36 4.26 -8.68
N ARG A 80 7.74 3.07 -8.62
CA ARG A 80 7.36 2.26 -9.76
C ARG A 80 5.86 1.92 -9.69
N TRP A 81 5.12 2.03 -10.78
CA TRP A 81 3.66 1.77 -10.82
C TRP A 81 3.18 1.07 -12.09
N ASP A 82 4.08 0.57 -12.91
CA ASP A 82 3.82 -0.30 -14.07
C ASP A 82 3.60 -1.78 -13.68
N VAL A 83 3.78 -2.12 -12.40
CA VAL A 83 3.57 -3.47 -11.87
C VAL A 83 2.14 -3.62 -11.38
N SER A 84 1.43 -4.66 -11.86
CA SER A 84 0.10 -4.99 -11.36
C SER A 84 0.16 -5.58 -9.94
N PRO A 85 -0.93 -5.50 -9.16
CA PRO A 85 -1.01 -6.14 -7.84
C PRO A 85 -0.65 -7.63 -7.84
N ASP A 86 -1.03 -8.34 -8.90
CA ASP A 86 -0.72 -9.77 -9.08
C ASP A 86 0.79 -10.05 -9.21
N GLY A 87 1.58 -9.05 -9.60
CA GLY A 87 3.04 -9.12 -9.64
C GLY A 87 3.71 -8.85 -8.28
N GLY A 88 2.95 -8.38 -7.29
CA GLY A 88 3.43 -8.15 -5.94
C GLY A 88 3.51 -9.42 -5.09
N ILE A 89 4.27 -9.35 -4.00
CA ILE A 89 4.30 -10.45 -3.02
C ILE A 89 2.91 -10.58 -2.38
N ASP A 90 2.41 -11.81 -2.27
CA ASP A 90 1.05 -12.13 -1.83
C ASP A 90 -0.08 -11.57 -2.72
N GLY A 91 0.25 -11.17 -3.97
CA GLY A 91 -0.71 -10.56 -4.89
C GLY A 91 -1.19 -9.19 -4.44
N ARG A 92 -0.34 -8.45 -3.71
CA ARG A 92 -0.66 -7.16 -3.11
C ARG A 92 0.46 -6.16 -3.29
N LEU A 93 0.07 -4.89 -3.41
CA LEU A 93 0.95 -3.73 -3.32
C LEU A 93 0.69 -3.01 -1.98
N PRO A 94 1.66 -2.30 -1.42
CA PRO A 94 2.98 -2.03 -1.97
C PRO A 94 4.02 -3.12 -1.66
N ASN A 95 5.07 -3.17 -2.49
CA ASN A 95 6.31 -3.91 -2.22
C ASN A 95 7.51 -2.96 -2.29
N LEU A 96 8.58 -3.29 -1.56
CA LEU A 96 9.82 -2.53 -1.60
C LEU A 96 10.92 -3.37 -2.22
N HIS A 97 11.48 -2.91 -3.33
CA HIS A 97 12.59 -3.55 -4.01
C HIS A 97 13.90 -2.89 -3.62
N VAL A 98 14.77 -3.62 -2.94
CA VAL A 98 16.04 -3.12 -2.40
C VAL A 98 17.21 -3.67 -3.23
N PRO A 99 18.22 -2.86 -3.56
CA PRO A 99 19.45 -3.34 -4.17
C PRO A 99 20.14 -4.39 -3.30
N ARG A 100 20.61 -5.50 -3.88
CA ARG A 100 21.35 -6.54 -3.14
C ARG A 100 22.84 -6.22 -3.16
N GLU A 101 23.50 -6.27 -2.01
CA GLU A 101 24.93 -5.93 -1.85
C GLU A 101 25.91 -6.96 -2.46
N ALA A 102 25.45 -8.07 -3.05
CA ALA A 102 26.30 -9.20 -3.39
C ALA A 102 25.95 -9.88 -4.73
N SER A 103 26.44 -9.29 -5.82
CA SER A 103 27.06 -9.88 -7.02
C SER A 103 26.68 -9.05 -8.27
N PRO A 104 27.66 -8.60 -9.09
CA PRO A 104 27.37 -7.86 -10.32
C PRO A 104 26.71 -8.70 -11.42
N ASP A 105 26.64 -10.03 -11.25
CA ASP A 105 26.11 -10.97 -12.24
C ASP A 105 24.64 -11.39 -12.01
N ASP A 106 24.13 -11.29 -10.78
CA ASP A 106 22.69 -11.44 -10.49
C ASP A 106 22.12 -10.04 -10.25
N GLY A 107 21.70 -9.35 -11.31
CA GLY A 107 21.03 -8.03 -11.24
C GLY A 107 19.71 -7.99 -10.46
N GLY A 108 19.42 -9.00 -9.63
CA GLY A 108 18.21 -9.14 -8.83
C GLY A 108 18.37 -8.50 -7.45
N GLY A 109 17.68 -7.36 -7.24
CA GLY A 109 17.42 -6.84 -5.89
C GLY A 109 16.49 -7.75 -5.09
N GLU A 110 16.45 -7.56 -3.77
CA GLU A 110 15.52 -8.23 -2.86
C GLU A 110 14.16 -7.53 -2.87
N LEU A 111 13.09 -8.27 -3.12
CA LEU A 111 11.72 -7.75 -3.04
C LEU A 111 11.13 -8.06 -1.66
N LEU A 112 10.68 -7.03 -0.97
CA LEU A 112 10.12 -7.08 0.37
C LEU A 112 8.61 -6.86 0.35
N ALA A 113 7.89 -7.65 1.14
CA ALA A 113 6.46 -7.46 1.38
C ALA A 113 6.20 -6.23 2.25
N ALA A 114 4.97 -5.69 2.20
CA ALA A 114 4.56 -4.51 2.96
C ALA A 114 4.90 -4.60 4.47
N HIS A 115 4.68 -5.78 5.08
CA HIS A 115 4.95 -6.00 6.50
C HIS A 115 6.45 -6.05 6.86
N MET A 116 7.34 -6.21 5.88
CA MET A 116 8.79 -6.23 6.06
C MET A 116 9.43 -4.83 5.92
N ILE A 117 8.67 -3.85 5.43
CA ILE A 117 9.15 -2.47 5.24
C ILE A 117 9.64 -1.84 6.56
N PRO A 118 8.92 -1.92 7.70
CA PRO A 118 9.42 -1.38 8.97
C PRO A 118 10.81 -1.91 9.34
N GLY A 119 10.98 -3.23 9.29
CA GLY A 119 12.26 -3.86 9.65
C GLY A 119 13.41 -3.44 8.73
N TRP A 120 13.13 -3.19 7.45
CA TRP A 120 14.13 -2.62 6.53
C TRP A 120 14.47 -1.17 6.86
N VAL A 121 13.47 -0.33 7.18
CA VAL A 121 13.69 1.06 7.56
C VAL A 121 14.52 1.13 8.84
N ASP A 122 14.18 0.33 9.85
CA ASP A 122 14.91 0.27 11.13
C ASP A 122 16.35 -0.24 10.93
N LYS A 123 16.57 -1.21 10.03
CA LYS A 123 17.92 -1.65 9.66
C LYS A 123 18.75 -0.55 8.99
N THR A 124 18.11 0.32 8.20
CA THR A 124 18.78 1.36 7.41
C THR A 124 19.12 2.60 8.25
N LEU A 125 18.21 3.01 9.14
CA LEU A 125 18.38 4.19 10.00
C LEU A 125 18.97 3.87 11.38
N GLY A 126 19.01 2.59 11.75
CA GLY A 126 19.28 2.14 13.12
C GLY A 126 18.00 1.93 13.91
N GLU A 127 18.07 1.03 14.90
CA GLU A 127 16.91 0.65 15.71
C GLU A 127 16.32 1.88 16.42
N VAL A 128 15.10 2.25 16.04
CA VAL A 128 14.35 3.30 16.73
C VAL A 128 13.97 2.74 18.10
N GLY A 129 14.26 3.48 19.17
CA GLY A 129 13.99 3.04 20.55
C GLY A 129 12.55 2.53 20.74
N SER A 130 12.32 1.75 21.79
CA SER A 130 11.08 0.98 22.05
C SER A 130 9.74 1.75 21.96
N LEU A 131 9.80 3.08 22.08
CA LEU A 131 8.65 3.98 21.99
C LEU A 131 8.34 4.46 20.56
N GLU A 132 9.11 4.09 19.54
CA GLU A 132 8.82 4.35 18.11
C GLU A 132 8.62 5.84 17.71
N GLY A 133 8.93 6.78 18.60
CA GLY A 133 8.69 8.22 18.45
C GLY A 133 7.58 8.79 19.35
N TYR A 134 6.86 7.93 20.09
CA TYR A 134 5.88 8.33 21.11
C TYR A 134 6.56 8.85 22.37
N LYS A 135 5.84 9.70 23.10
CA LYS A 135 6.32 10.31 24.35
C LYS A 135 6.36 9.30 25.50
N ASP A 136 5.25 8.59 25.69
CA ASP A 136 5.02 7.68 26.82
C ASP A 136 4.31 6.40 26.34
N GLU A 137 4.40 5.29 27.09
CA GLU A 137 3.70 4.03 26.77
C GLU A 137 2.17 4.21 26.69
N ALA A 138 1.60 5.05 27.55
CA ALA A 138 0.16 5.38 27.50
C ALA A 138 -0.24 6.05 26.17
N THR A 139 0.65 6.85 25.57
CA THR A 139 0.38 7.45 24.25
C THR A 139 0.51 6.41 23.13
N LYS A 140 1.37 5.40 23.29
CA LYS A 140 1.43 4.26 22.38
C LYS A 140 0.13 3.46 22.42
N ASP A 141 -0.41 3.20 23.62
CA ASP A 141 -1.71 2.53 23.76
C ASP A 141 -2.85 3.34 23.17
N GLU A 142 -2.86 4.67 23.39
CA GLU A 142 -3.83 5.58 22.77
C GLU A 142 -3.75 5.50 21.24
N SER A 143 -2.54 5.38 20.67
CA SER A 143 -2.33 5.28 19.22
C SER A 143 -3.06 4.08 18.61
N HIS A 144 -3.09 2.93 19.30
CA HIS A 144 -3.78 1.73 18.80
C HIS A 144 -5.30 1.94 18.67
N ALA A 145 -5.90 2.70 19.59
CA ALA A 145 -7.31 3.07 19.49
C ALA A 145 -7.58 3.96 18.26
N TRP A 146 -6.67 4.90 17.98
CA TRP A 146 -6.77 5.75 16.79
C TRP A 146 -6.56 4.97 15.48
N VAL A 147 -5.63 4.01 15.44
CA VAL A 147 -5.46 3.10 14.29
C VAL A 147 -6.76 2.33 14.05
N SER A 148 -7.35 1.73 15.09
CA SER A 148 -8.61 0.99 14.97
C SER A 148 -9.77 1.87 14.48
N LEU A 149 -9.83 3.13 14.91
CA LEU A 149 -10.82 4.10 14.44
C LEU A 149 -10.64 4.45 12.96
N LEU A 150 -9.39 4.63 12.50
CA LEU A 150 -9.06 4.95 11.10
C LEU A 150 -9.31 3.74 10.18
N GLU A 151 -8.78 2.57 10.52
CA GLU A 151 -8.96 1.33 9.74
C GLU A 151 -10.38 0.77 9.82
N GLY A 152 -11.14 1.11 10.87
CA GLY A 152 -12.53 0.71 11.02
C GLY A 152 -13.50 1.70 10.38
N LYS A 153 -13.67 2.87 10.99
CA LYS A 153 -14.74 3.82 10.65
C LYS A 153 -14.42 4.63 9.41
N VAL A 154 -13.20 5.14 9.32
CA VAL A 154 -12.79 5.98 8.19
C VAL A 154 -12.60 5.14 6.92
N HIS A 155 -12.00 3.96 7.04
CA HIS A 155 -11.88 3.02 5.92
C HIS A 155 -13.24 2.57 5.39
N ALA A 156 -14.18 2.21 6.28
CA ALA A 156 -15.52 1.79 5.86
C ALA A 156 -16.25 2.90 5.08
N ALA A 157 -16.16 4.15 5.54
CA ALA A 157 -16.73 5.28 4.84
C ALA A 157 -16.07 5.50 3.47
N LEU A 158 -14.73 5.42 3.41
CA LEU A 158 -13.99 5.54 2.15
C LEU A 158 -14.40 4.44 1.16
N ALA A 159 -14.46 3.19 1.59
CA ALA A 159 -14.85 2.04 0.77
C ALA A 159 -16.26 2.21 0.17
N LEU A 160 -17.23 2.69 0.97
CA LEU A 160 -18.59 2.98 0.49
C LEU A 160 -18.66 4.18 -0.47
N SER A 161 -17.67 5.07 -0.46
CA SER A 161 -17.63 6.28 -1.29
C SER A 161 -16.90 6.09 -2.63
N GLN A 162 -16.26 4.93 -2.83
CA GLN A 162 -15.62 4.61 -4.10
C GLN A 162 -16.70 4.41 -5.18
N PRO A 163 -16.47 4.89 -6.42
CA PRO A 163 -17.46 4.74 -7.48
C PRO A 163 -17.72 3.26 -7.73
N GLU A 164 -18.99 2.85 -7.79
CA GLU A 164 -19.31 1.49 -8.17
C GLU A 164 -18.77 1.21 -9.58
N HIS A 165 -17.94 0.18 -9.69
CA HIS A 165 -17.43 -0.28 -10.97
C HIS A 165 -18.63 -0.68 -11.83
N SER A 166 -18.83 0.03 -12.94
CA SER A 166 -19.87 -0.33 -13.89
C SER A 166 -19.60 -1.75 -14.40
N PHE A 167 -20.51 -2.68 -14.09
CA PHE A 167 -20.45 -4.08 -14.53
C PHE A 167 -20.20 -4.21 -16.03
N ILE A 168 -20.82 -3.31 -16.82
CA ILE A 168 -20.62 -3.21 -18.27
C ILE A 168 -19.16 -2.87 -18.60
N THR A 169 -18.54 -1.92 -17.89
CA THR A 169 -17.13 -1.59 -18.06
C THR A 169 -16.23 -2.78 -17.72
N SER A 170 -16.51 -3.54 -16.65
CA SER A 170 -15.72 -4.74 -16.34
C SER A 170 -15.83 -5.88 -17.36
N ILE A 171 -16.93 -5.94 -18.13
CA ILE A 171 -17.14 -6.95 -19.17
C ILE A 171 -16.51 -6.51 -20.51
N PHE A 172 -16.69 -5.24 -20.89
CA PHE A 172 -16.28 -4.74 -22.20
C PHE A 172 -14.88 -4.12 -22.20
N MET A 173 -14.44 -3.60 -21.05
CA MET A 173 -13.09 -3.11 -20.86
C MET A 173 -12.38 -4.05 -19.89
N GLN A 174 -11.55 -4.91 -20.48
CA GLN A 174 -10.55 -5.68 -19.75
C GLN A 174 -9.48 -4.69 -19.24
N GLU A 175 -9.88 -3.79 -18.34
CA GLU A 175 -9.00 -2.78 -17.76
C GLU A 175 -7.98 -3.50 -16.90
N THR A 176 -6.73 -3.53 -17.37
CA THR A 176 -5.55 -3.99 -16.64
C THR A 176 -5.19 -3.06 -15.47
N SER A 177 -5.93 -1.97 -15.28
CA SER A 177 -5.71 -0.93 -14.28
C SER A 177 -6.56 -1.09 -13.01
N THR A 178 -7.27 -2.20 -12.83
CA THR A 178 -7.98 -2.42 -11.57
C THR A 178 -6.96 -2.76 -10.46
N PRO A 179 -7.02 -2.08 -9.29
CA PRO A 179 -6.14 -2.36 -8.15
C PRO A 179 -6.39 -3.73 -7.51
N TYR A 180 -7.43 -4.43 -7.96
CA TYR A 180 -7.73 -5.81 -7.64
C TYR A 180 -7.77 -6.52 -8.99
N GLY A 181 -6.92 -7.54 -9.18
CA GLY A 181 -6.70 -8.20 -10.46
C GLY A 181 -7.98 -8.57 -11.21
N SER A 182 -7.86 -8.78 -12.52
CA SER A 182 -8.95 -9.27 -13.37
C SER A 182 -9.68 -10.42 -12.66
N PRO A 183 -11.02 -10.38 -12.52
CA PRO A 183 -11.70 -11.40 -11.77
C PRO A 183 -11.67 -12.69 -12.59
N LEU A 184 -10.68 -13.55 -12.35
CA LEU A 184 -10.80 -14.98 -12.64
C LEU A 184 -12.10 -15.53 -12.03
N ALA A 185 -12.62 -14.90 -10.97
CA ALA A 185 -13.97 -15.05 -10.43
C ALA A 185 -15.12 -14.90 -11.44
N ALA A 186 -14.96 -14.13 -12.53
CA ALA A 186 -15.94 -14.04 -13.62
C ALA A 186 -15.85 -15.21 -14.61
N ILE A 187 -14.72 -15.93 -14.63
CA ILE A 187 -14.47 -17.13 -15.46
C ILE A 187 -14.76 -18.41 -14.67
N LEU A 188 -14.69 -18.35 -13.33
CA LEU A 188 -15.05 -19.45 -12.46
C LEU A 188 -16.56 -19.73 -12.57
N SER A 189 -16.90 -20.97 -12.93
CA SER A 189 -18.26 -21.49 -12.86
C SER A 189 -18.35 -22.50 -11.71
N PRO A 190 -19.18 -22.25 -10.66
CA PRO A 190 -20.00 -21.05 -10.45
C PRO A 190 -19.17 -19.85 -9.93
N PRO A 191 -19.63 -18.61 -10.19
CA PRO A 191 -18.97 -17.42 -9.66
C PRO A 191 -19.01 -17.43 -8.13
N PRO A 192 -17.92 -17.01 -7.45
CA PRO A 192 -17.88 -16.97 -5.99
C PRO A 192 -18.92 -15.96 -5.45
N PRO A 193 -19.54 -16.22 -4.28
CA PRO A 193 -20.39 -15.24 -3.60
C PRO A 193 -19.61 -13.92 -3.38
N PRO A 194 -20.21 -12.73 -3.57
CA PRO A 194 -21.64 -12.44 -3.72
C PRO A 194 -22.17 -12.37 -5.16
N LEU A 195 -21.36 -12.69 -6.18
CA LEU A 195 -21.77 -12.59 -7.60
C LEU A 195 -22.86 -13.62 -7.97
N SER A 196 -22.97 -14.72 -7.24
CA SER A 196 -24.10 -15.65 -7.32
C SER A 196 -25.42 -15.08 -6.78
N GLY A 197 -25.39 -13.94 -6.08
CA GLY A 197 -26.55 -13.30 -5.45
C GLY A 197 -27.49 -12.57 -6.41
N PHE A 198 -27.00 -12.07 -7.56
CA PHE A 198 -27.86 -11.39 -8.54
C PHE A 198 -28.80 -12.33 -9.30
N SER A 199 -28.45 -13.62 -9.39
CA SER A 199 -29.26 -14.69 -10.02
C SER A 199 -29.99 -15.57 -9.01
N SER A 200 -29.81 -15.31 -7.71
CA SER A 200 -30.41 -16.10 -6.63
C SER A 200 -31.80 -15.57 -6.29
N LEU A 201 -32.81 -16.46 -6.27
CA LEU A 201 -34.14 -16.17 -5.73
C LEU A 201 -34.16 -15.95 -4.21
N LEU A 202 -33.04 -16.25 -3.54
CA LEU A 202 -32.86 -16.01 -2.12
C LEU A 202 -32.14 -14.66 -1.93
N PRO A 203 -32.64 -13.78 -1.04
CA PRO A 203 -31.99 -12.50 -0.78
C PRO A 203 -30.53 -12.72 -0.34
N PRO A 204 -29.61 -11.84 -0.72
CA PRO A 204 -28.22 -11.95 -0.31
C PRO A 204 -28.15 -12.03 1.21
N TYR A 205 -27.59 -13.13 1.73
CA TYR A 205 -27.31 -13.29 3.15
C TYR A 205 -26.21 -12.28 3.53
N GLY A 206 -26.50 -11.36 4.43
CA GLY A 206 -25.54 -10.35 4.89
C GLY A 206 -26.14 -9.39 5.91
N VAL A 207 -25.26 -8.72 6.67
CA VAL A 207 -25.66 -7.63 7.57
C VAL A 207 -25.89 -6.38 6.72
N HIS A 208 -27.09 -5.82 6.77
CA HIS A 208 -27.35 -4.51 6.16
C HIS A 208 -26.54 -3.44 6.88
N VAL A 209 -25.47 -2.96 6.24
CA VAL A 209 -24.71 -1.82 6.72
C VAL A 209 -25.39 -0.55 6.22
N SER A 210 -26.01 0.20 7.12
CA SER A 210 -26.63 1.48 6.77
C SER A 210 -25.55 2.51 6.46
N SER A 211 -25.48 2.95 5.20
CA SER A 211 -24.53 3.98 4.75
C SER A 211 -24.58 5.26 5.61
N ALA A 212 -25.79 5.70 6.00
CA ALA A 212 -25.97 6.86 6.87
C ALA A 212 -25.32 6.72 8.26
N ALA A 213 -25.35 5.52 8.86
CA ALA A 213 -24.69 5.30 10.16
C ALA A 213 -23.17 5.30 10.04
N VAL A 214 -22.63 4.77 8.93
CA VAL A 214 -21.19 4.83 8.65
C VAL A 214 -20.75 6.27 8.41
N GLU A 215 -21.54 7.06 7.69
CA GLU A 215 -21.27 8.48 7.46
C GLU A 215 -21.28 9.28 8.78
N LEU A 216 -22.23 9.01 9.68
CA LEU A 216 -22.27 9.64 11.00
C LEU A 216 -21.05 9.27 11.84
N GLN A 217 -20.70 7.97 11.90
CA GLN A 217 -19.50 7.51 12.60
C GLN A 217 -18.21 8.12 12.04
N TYR A 218 -18.15 8.32 10.72
CA TYR A 218 -17.05 9.02 10.07
C TYR A 218 -16.99 10.51 10.49
N LYS A 219 -18.12 11.22 10.51
CA LYS A 219 -18.17 12.63 10.95
C LYS A 219 -17.67 12.80 12.38
N ASP A 220 -18.11 11.92 13.27
CA ASP A 220 -17.66 11.90 14.67
C ASP A 220 -16.17 11.58 14.77
N ALA A 221 -15.69 10.56 14.04
CA ALA A 221 -14.27 10.20 13.97
C ALA A 221 -13.39 11.37 13.51
N ILE A 222 -13.75 12.05 12.43
CA ILE A 222 -13.01 13.21 11.91
C ILE A 222 -13.11 14.41 12.87
N SER A 223 -14.21 14.58 13.60
CA SER A 223 -14.31 15.60 14.66
C SER A 223 -13.33 15.35 15.78
N SER A 224 -13.35 14.14 16.34
CA SER A 224 -12.46 13.73 17.42
C SER A 224 -10.99 13.80 17.00
N LEU A 225 -10.66 13.42 15.77
CA LEU A 225 -9.30 13.55 15.23
C LEU A 225 -8.85 15.01 15.13
N SER A 226 -9.73 15.88 14.65
CA SER A 226 -9.45 17.32 14.57
C SER A 226 -9.25 17.95 15.94
N GLU A 227 -10.05 17.56 16.93
CA GLU A 227 -9.90 18.02 18.31
C GLU A 227 -8.61 17.51 18.93
N ARG A 228 -8.28 16.23 18.73
CA ARG A 228 -7.06 15.62 19.27
C ARG A 228 -5.78 16.17 18.64
N LEU A 229 -5.80 16.49 17.34
CA LEU A 229 -4.68 17.13 16.66
C LEU A 229 -4.54 18.60 17.12
N GLY A 230 -5.65 19.31 17.28
CA GLY A 230 -5.67 20.70 17.75
C GLY A 230 -4.70 21.59 16.96
N THR A 231 -3.65 22.05 17.65
CA THR A 231 -2.55 22.86 17.11
C THR A 231 -1.21 22.13 17.05
N ASP A 232 -1.19 20.83 17.35
CA ASP A 232 0.03 20.05 17.47
C ASP A 232 0.65 19.76 16.11
N LYS A 233 1.98 19.62 16.10
CA LYS A 233 2.73 19.29 14.89
C LYS A 233 2.49 17.84 14.46
N TRP A 234 2.43 16.92 15.40
CA TRP A 234 2.20 15.50 15.17
C TRP A 234 1.11 15.02 16.11
N LEU A 235 0.44 13.93 15.73
CA LEU A 235 -0.65 13.42 16.54
C LEU A 235 -0.12 12.94 17.91
N LEU A 236 -0.93 13.08 18.96
CA LEU A 236 -0.56 12.76 20.34
C LEU A 236 0.59 13.63 20.91
N SER A 237 0.81 14.81 20.32
CA SER A 237 1.86 15.75 20.73
C SER A 237 3.27 15.13 20.72
N SER A 238 3.51 14.17 19.81
CA SER A 238 4.82 13.54 19.65
C SER A 238 5.85 14.54 19.09
N GLU A 239 7.12 14.35 19.45
CA GLU A 239 8.22 15.19 18.95
C GLU A 239 8.54 14.87 17.48
N ASN A 240 8.49 13.59 17.15
CA ASN A 240 8.82 13.03 15.84
C ASN A 240 7.58 12.41 15.20
N PRO A 241 7.51 12.35 13.85
CA PRO A 241 6.40 11.71 13.18
C PRO A 241 6.35 10.21 13.48
N THR A 242 5.14 9.71 13.64
CA THR A 242 4.86 8.33 14.04
C THR A 242 4.24 7.53 12.89
N ALA A 243 4.15 6.21 13.06
CA ALA A 243 3.43 5.36 12.11
C ALA A 243 1.94 5.72 12.01
N LEU A 244 1.35 6.23 13.10
CA LEU A 244 -0.01 6.74 13.14
C LEU A 244 -0.17 7.97 12.24
N ASP A 245 0.79 8.90 12.24
CA ASP A 245 0.78 10.06 11.35
C ASP A 245 0.84 9.64 9.87
N ALA A 246 1.62 8.62 9.54
CA ALA A 246 1.69 8.08 8.19
C ALA A 246 0.33 7.50 7.73
N LEU A 247 -0.34 6.76 8.62
CA LEU A 247 -1.66 6.19 8.35
C LEU A 247 -2.75 7.27 8.23
N LEU A 248 -2.76 8.25 9.13
CA LEU A 248 -3.67 9.39 9.07
C LEU A 248 -3.49 10.17 7.76
N PHE A 249 -2.25 10.45 7.38
CA PHE A 249 -1.94 11.10 6.12
C PHE A 249 -2.49 10.33 4.94
N ALA A 250 -2.31 9.01 4.88
CA ALA A 250 -2.80 8.18 3.79
C ALA A 250 -4.32 8.29 3.60
N TYR A 251 -5.10 8.20 4.69
CA TYR A 251 -6.56 8.38 4.61
C TYR A 251 -6.95 9.80 4.21
N LEU A 252 -6.41 10.83 4.87
CA LEU A 252 -6.77 12.21 4.58
C LEU A 252 -6.43 12.60 3.14
N HIS A 253 -5.23 12.25 2.68
CA HIS A 253 -4.79 12.52 1.31
C HIS A 253 -5.70 11.82 0.30
N THR A 254 -6.01 10.54 0.52
CA THR A 254 -6.87 9.76 -0.36
C THR A 254 -8.27 10.35 -0.45
N ILE A 255 -8.90 10.70 0.68
CA ILE A 255 -10.25 11.26 0.71
C ILE A 255 -10.28 12.66 0.05
N LEU A 256 -9.30 13.51 0.33
CA LEU A 256 -9.23 14.87 -0.21
C LEU A 256 -9.08 14.91 -1.73
N HIS A 257 -8.37 13.94 -2.30
CA HIS A 257 -8.08 13.88 -3.74
C HIS A 257 -9.00 12.91 -4.51
N THR A 258 -9.95 12.26 -3.83
CA THR A 258 -10.98 11.43 -4.47
C THR A 258 -12.18 12.27 -4.88
N LYS A 259 -12.50 12.31 -6.18
CA LYS A 259 -13.61 13.11 -6.72
C LYS A 259 -15.00 12.56 -6.39
N SER A 260 -15.14 11.25 -6.20
CA SER A 260 -16.43 10.60 -5.88
C SER A 260 -16.88 10.85 -4.44
N ALA A 261 -15.93 11.04 -3.52
CA ALA A 261 -16.17 11.15 -2.09
C ALA A 261 -16.51 12.57 -1.62
N ASN A 262 -17.42 13.27 -2.32
CA ASN A 262 -17.68 14.69 -2.06
C ASN A 262 -18.15 14.98 -0.62
N ALA A 263 -19.03 14.16 -0.05
CA ALA A 263 -19.49 14.34 1.33
C ALA A 263 -18.34 14.19 2.34
N LEU A 264 -17.53 13.14 2.20
CA LEU A 264 -16.38 12.89 3.09
C LEU A 264 -15.34 14.01 2.99
N ARG A 265 -15.05 14.45 1.76
CA ARG A 265 -14.14 15.54 1.46
C ARG A 265 -14.61 16.87 2.05
N LEU A 266 -15.91 17.16 2.01
CA LEU A 266 -16.47 18.37 2.61
C LEU A 266 -16.24 18.42 4.13
N GLU A 267 -16.38 17.29 4.82
CA GLU A 267 -16.16 17.26 6.28
C GLU A 267 -14.70 17.50 6.67
N ILE A 268 -13.74 16.99 5.90
CA ILE A 268 -12.31 17.29 6.14
C ILE A 268 -12.01 18.74 5.77
N THR A 269 -12.52 19.24 4.63
CA THR A 269 -12.22 20.60 4.17
C THR A 269 -12.80 21.70 5.05
N ARG A 270 -13.88 21.43 5.78
CA ARG A 270 -14.40 22.32 6.84
C ARG A 270 -13.40 22.53 7.99
N ARG A 271 -12.49 21.59 8.21
CA ARG A 271 -11.52 21.57 9.32
C ARG A 271 -10.15 22.01 8.84
N VAL A 272 -9.89 23.31 9.01
CA VAL A 272 -8.71 23.98 8.46
C VAL A 272 -7.40 23.38 9.01
N ASN A 273 -7.38 22.96 10.27
CA ASN A 273 -6.23 22.31 10.90
C ASN A 273 -5.84 21.00 10.18
N LEU A 274 -6.80 20.13 9.86
CA LEU A 274 -6.53 18.87 9.15
C LEU A 274 -6.01 19.12 7.73
N VAL A 275 -6.59 20.08 7.01
CA VAL A 275 -6.15 20.43 5.65
C VAL A 275 -4.75 21.05 5.66
N ALA A 276 -4.47 21.95 6.60
CA ALA A 276 -3.15 22.55 6.73
C ALA A 276 -2.09 21.51 7.11
N TRP A 277 -2.45 20.59 8.01
CA TRP A 277 -1.60 19.47 8.40
C TRP A 277 -1.32 18.54 7.22
N GLU A 278 -2.33 18.13 6.46
CA GLU A 278 -2.18 17.26 5.29
C GLU A 278 -1.25 17.89 4.25
N ARG A 279 -1.43 19.19 3.94
CA ARG A 279 -0.60 19.87 2.95
C ARG A 279 0.87 19.90 3.33
N ARG A 280 1.17 20.12 4.61
CA ARG A 280 2.54 20.10 5.14
C ARG A 280 3.14 18.70 5.02
N VAL A 281 2.43 17.68 5.51
CA VAL A 281 2.91 16.30 5.44
C VAL A 281 3.08 15.86 3.99
N ARG A 282 2.13 16.19 3.10
CA ARG A 282 2.22 15.94 1.66
C ARG A 282 3.49 16.49 1.04
N SER A 283 3.87 17.73 1.38
CA SER A 283 5.10 18.33 0.85
C SER A 283 6.36 17.59 1.30
N GLN A 284 6.37 17.09 2.55
CA GLN A 284 7.48 16.31 3.08
C GLN A 284 7.55 14.91 2.45
N VAL A 285 6.41 14.24 2.30
CA VAL A 285 6.33 12.91 1.69
C VAL A 285 6.70 12.97 0.21
N ALA A 286 6.15 13.92 -0.54
CA ALA A 286 6.45 14.07 -1.96
C ALA A 286 7.93 14.36 -2.25
N ALA A 287 8.63 15.06 -1.33
CA ALA A 287 10.05 15.37 -1.49
C ALA A 287 10.98 14.16 -1.32
N ALA A 288 10.52 13.06 -0.73
CA ALA A 288 11.32 11.86 -0.49
C ALA A 288 11.46 10.96 -1.73
N PHE A 289 10.53 11.09 -2.69
CA PHE A 289 10.37 10.14 -3.80
C PHE A 289 10.80 10.73 -5.15
N VAL A 290 11.40 9.88 -5.97
CA VAL A 290 11.81 10.17 -7.35
C VAL A 290 11.21 9.13 -8.29
N SER A 291 11.05 9.47 -9.57
CA SER A 291 10.62 8.47 -10.56
C SER A 291 11.69 7.40 -10.69
N ALA A 292 11.27 6.13 -10.70
CA ALA A 292 12.14 5.01 -11.13
C ALA A 292 12.54 5.17 -12.60
#